data_AF-A0A2W6YKB8-F1
#
_entry.id   AF-A0A2W6YKB8-F1
#
_cell.length_a   1.000
_cell.length_b   1.000
_cell.length_c   1.000
_cell.angle_alpha   90.00
_cell.angle_beta   90.00
_cell.angle_gamma   90.00
#
_symmetry.space_group_name_H-M   'P 1'
#
loop_
_entity.id
_entity.type
_entity.pdbx_description
1 polymer ?
#
loop_
_entity_poly.entity_id
_entity_poly.type
_entity_poly.pdbx_seq_one_letter_code
_entity_poly.pdbx_strand_id
1 'polypeptide(L)'
;MSIELIRQVYISSENRFNDKLRNYLIGFMILCLTLIIIKPTGIINFDKLEGENLFFAQAEGAANCTSTLKIKKDNNKFSYESICFGIEKTKGTYKIIDRIIYFDDYDKRKFNFIYGKIDKNKGFIALYRSKNDSNPFQIPIIEKQK
;
A
#
# COMPACT_ATOMS: atom_id res chain seq x y z
N MET A 1 8.96 25.01 4.38
CA MET A 1 8.86 24.49 5.77
C MET A 1 10.20 24.57 6.50
N SER A 2 11.31 24.14 5.88
CA SER A 2 12.65 24.18 6.49
C SER A 2 13.20 25.60 6.78
N ILE A 3 12.89 26.58 5.93
CA ILE A 3 13.36 27.98 6.08
C ILE A 3 12.72 28.66 7.30
N GLU A 4 11.42 28.45 7.53
CA GLU A 4 10.72 29.00 8.70
C GLU A 4 11.21 28.40 10.02
N LEU A 5 11.59 27.11 10.01
CA LEU A 5 12.18 26.45 11.16
C LEU A 5 13.54 27.05 11.55
N ILE A 6 14.40 27.32 10.57
CA ILE A 6 15.70 27.97 10.80
C ILE A 6 15.50 29.37 11.39
N ARG A 7 14.54 30.14 10.86
CA ARG A 7 14.19 31.46 11.37
C ARG A 7 13.66 31.41 12.81
N GLN A 8 12.78 30.47 13.14
CA GLN A 8 12.26 30.34 14.51
C GLN A 8 13.33 29.91 15.51
N VAL A 9 14.26 29.03 15.12
CA VAL A 9 15.41 28.63 15.93
C VAL A 9 16.35 29.83 16.17
N TYR A 10 16.61 30.63 15.14
CA TYR A 10 17.43 31.84 15.24
C TYR A 10 16.86 32.83 16.26
N ILE A 11 15.57 33.17 16.13
CA ILE A 11 14.89 34.11 17.05
C ILE A 11 14.81 33.51 18.47
N SER A 12 14.71 32.18 18.64
CA SER A 12 14.75 31.53 19.97
C SER A 12 16.12 31.54 20.63
N SER A 13 17.19 31.44 19.85
CA SER A 13 18.56 31.62 20.34
C SER A 13 18.80 33.06 20.81
N GLU A 14 18.39 34.04 20.00
CA GLU A 14 18.51 35.47 20.32
C GLU A 14 17.73 35.85 21.59
N ASN A 15 16.51 35.34 21.73
CA ASN A 15 15.67 35.59 22.91
C ASN A 15 16.01 34.71 24.13
N ARG A 16 17.16 34.01 24.14
CA ARG A 16 17.60 33.09 25.22
C ARG A 16 16.49 32.13 25.68
N PHE A 17 15.68 31.62 24.75
CA PHE A 17 14.62 30.66 25.07
C PHE A 17 13.61 31.16 26.12
N ASN A 18 13.39 32.47 26.25
CA ASN A 18 12.52 33.02 27.31
C ASN A 18 11.03 32.67 27.09
N ASP A 19 10.62 32.45 25.84
CA ASP A 19 9.27 32.03 25.47
C ASP A 19 9.14 30.50 25.50
N LYS A 20 8.60 29.99 26.61
CA LYS A 20 8.41 28.55 26.84
C LYS A 20 7.53 27.90 25.77
N LEU A 21 6.46 28.57 25.32
CA LEU A 21 5.51 28.01 24.35
C LEU A 21 6.18 27.83 22.99
N ARG A 22 6.96 28.82 22.55
CA ARG A 22 7.72 28.73 21.30
C ARG A 22 8.77 27.62 21.33
N ASN A 23 9.44 27.43 22.46
CA ASN A 23 10.45 26.37 22.59
C ASN A 23 9.84 24.96 22.54
N TYR A 24 8.66 24.76 23.14
CA TYR A 24 7.94 23.48 23.02
C TYR A 24 7.55 23.19 21.57
N LEU A 25 7.07 24.20 20.84
CA LEU A 25 6.72 24.04 19.43
C LEU A 25 7.95 23.71 18.55
N ILE A 26 9.07 24.39 18.77
CA ILE A 26 10.33 24.11 18.07
C ILE A 26 10.80 22.68 18.39
N GLY A 27 10.79 22.29 19.65
CA GLY A 27 11.16 20.93 20.07
C GLY A 27 10.26 19.87 19.44
N PHE A 28 8.94 20.11 19.42
CA PHE A 28 7.98 19.22 18.78
C PHE A 28 8.18 19.13 17.26
N MET A 29 8.43 20.24 16.58
CA MET A 29 8.73 20.22 15.14
C MET A 29 10.01 19.46 14.83
N ILE A 30 11.09 19.67 15.60
CA ILE A 30 12.34 18.92 15.45
C ILE A 30 12.10 17.43 15.65
N LEU A 31 11.35 17.04 16.70
CA LEU A 31 10.98 15.66 16.97
C LEU A 31 10.22 15.03 15.78
N CYS A 32 9.21 15.71 15.25
CA CYS A 32 8.45 15.23 14.10
C CYS A 32 9.34 15.04 12.86
N LEU A 33 10.25 15.98 12.59
CA LEU A 33 11.20 15.88 11.48
C LEU A 33 12.15 14.69 11.65
N THR A 34 12.68 14.48 12.85
CA THR A 34 13.51 13.32 13.16
C THR A 34 12.73 12.00 12.95
N LEU A 35 11.47 11.93 13.36
CA LEU A 35 10.63 10.76 13.15
C LEU A 35 10.36 10.47 11.66
N ILE A 36 10.12 11.51 10.85
CA ILE A 36 9.93 11.38 9.41
C ILE A 36 11.21 10.87 8.75
N ILE A 37 12.40 11.34 9.17
CA ILE A 37 13.68 10.88 8.63
C ILE A 37 13.94 9.41 9.00
N ILE A 38 13.69 9.02 10.25
CA ILE A 38 13.96 7.65 10.73
C ILE A 38 12.96 6.65 10.14
N LYS A 39 11.67 7.00 10.06
CA LYS A 39 10.61 6.14 9.53
C LYS A 39 9.62 6.94 8.68
N PRO A 40 9.98 7.24 7.41
CA PRO A 40 9.12 8.01 6.52
C PRO A 40 7.80 7.30 6.20
N THR A 41 7.78 5.97 6.25
CA THR A 41 6.58 5.14 6.02
C THR A 41 5.72 4.96 7.28
N GLY A 42 6.06 5.64 8.38
CA GLY A 42 5.35 5.56 9.65
C GLY A 42 5.85 4.45 10.56
N ILE A 43 5.50 4.56 11.85
CA ILE A 43 5.90 3.59 12.89
C ILE A 43 5.06 2.30 12.79
N ILE A 44 3.82 2.41 12.29
CA ILE A 44 2.82 1.34 12.26
C ILE A 44 2.79 0.71 10.86
N ASN A 45 3.11 -0.57 10.78
CA ASN A 45 2.97 -1.35 9.55
C ASN A 45 1.59 -2.02 9.50
N PHE A 46 0.61 -1.30 8.94
CA PHE A 46 -0.77 -1.80 8.83
C PHE A 46 -0.87 -3.09 7.99
N ASP A 47 0.01 -3.29 7.01
CA ASP A 47 0.01 -4.50 6.18
C ASP A 47 0.35 -5.77 6.98
N LYS A 48 1.15 -5.62 8.06
CA LYS A 48 1.50 -6.73 8.98
C LYS A 48 0.38 -7.06 9.96
N LEU A 49 -0.48 -6.08 10.28
CA LEU A 49 -1.62 -6.28 11.18
C LEU A 49 -2.78 -7.03 10.51
N GLU A 50 -2.82 -7.05 9.18
CA GLU A 50 -3.91 -7.68 8.40
C GLU A 50 -3.78 -9.22 8.24
N GLY A 51 -2.72 -9.82 8.79
CA GLY A 51 -2.46 -11.26 8.73
C GLY A 51 -1.51 -11.66 7.59
N GLU A 52 -1.18 -12.96 7.54
CA GLU A 52 -0.22 -13.52 6.58
C GLU A 52 -0.75 -13.47 5.14
N ASN A 53 0.16 -13.26 4.18
CA ASN A 53 -0.18 -13.28 2.76
C ASN A 53 -0.20 -14.73 2.26
N LEU A 54 -1.36 -15.22 1.83
CA LEU A 54 -1.49 -16.48 1.12
C LEU A 54 -0.86 -16.40 -0.28
N PHE A 55 -1.13 -15.29 -0.98
CA PHE A 55 -0.50 -14.97 -2.25
C PHE A 55 -0.10 -13.50 -2.28
N PHE A 56 1.14 -13.25 -2.67
CA PHE A 56 1.62 -11.92 -3.02
C PHE A 56 1.99 -11.92 -4.50
N ALA A 57 1.22 -11.18 -5.29
CA ALA A 57 1.43 -11.07 -6.71
C ALA A 57 1.63 -9.61 -7.10
N GLN A 58 2.58 -9.35 -7.99
CA GLN A 58 2.92 -8.00 -8.42
C GLN A 58 3.33 -8.02 -9.89
N ALA A 59 2.86 -7.02 -10.63
CA ALA A 59 3.19 -6.79 -12.02
C ALA A 59 3.60 -5.34 -12.21
N GLU A 60 4.64 -5.13 -13.00
CA GLU A 60 5.06 -3.81 -13.48
C GLU A 60 4.62 -3.66 -14.94
N GLY A 61 4.00 -2.52 -15.25
CA GLY A 61 3.48 -2.17 -16.56
C GLY A 61 4.27 -1.03 -17.20
N ALA A 62 3.73 -0.50 -18.30
CA ALA A 62 4.32 0.64 -19.00
C ALA A 62 4.42 1.87 -18.08
N ALA A 63 5.47 2.68 -18.29
CA ALA A 63 5.74 3.89 -17.51
C ALA A 63 5.93 3.68 -15.99
N ASN A 64 6.51 2.53 -15.58
CA ASN A 64 6.76 2.19 -14.16
C ASN A 64 5.47 2.09 -13.31
N CYS A 65 4.34 1.82 -13.96
CA CYS A 65 3.08 1.52 -13.29
C CYS A 65 3.18 0.19 -12.54
N THR A 66 2.93 0.17 -11.23
CA THR A 66 2.99 -1.06 -10.44
C THR A 66 1.60 -1.48 -9.98
N SER A 67 1.23 -2.74 -10.21
CA SER A 67 0.01 -3.35 -9.68
C SER A 67 0.37 -4.45 -8.70
N THR A 68 -0.19 -4.40 -7.50
CA THR A 68 0.07 -5.36 -6.41
C THR A 68 -1.24 -5.96 -5.94
N LEU A 69 -1.35 -7.29 -5.96
CA LEU A 69 -2.47 -8.06 -5.42
C LEU A 69 -1.98 -8.89 -4.23
N LYS A 70 -2.60 -8.65 -3.07
CA LYS A 70 -2.35 -9.38 -1.83
C LYS A 70 -3.60 -10.14 -1.44
N ILE A 71 -3.48 -11.46 -1.26
CA ILE A 71 -4.55 -12.34 -0.79
C ILE A 71 -4.19 -12.76 0.63
N LYS A 72 -5.02 -12.42 1.63
CA LYS A 72 -4.75 -12.66 3.06
C LYS A 72 -5.32 -14.00 3.51
N LYS A 73 -4.49 -14.85 4.11
CA LYS A 73 -4.83 -16.23 4.50
C LYS A 73 -5.92 -16.28 5.57
N ASP A 74 -5.82 -15.42 6.58
CA ASP A 74 -6.54 -15.62 7.84
C ASP A 74 -7.97 -15.04 7.83
N ASN A 75 -8.25 -14.08 6.95
CA ASN A 75 -9.45 -13.25 7.03
C ASN A 75 -10.32 -13.25 5.76
N ASN A 76 -10.00 -14.09 4.76
CA ASN A 76 -10.66 -14.07 3.44
C ASN A 76 -10.71 -12.67 2.81
N LYS A 77 -9.71 -11.83 3.10
CA LYS A 77 -9.61 -10.46 2.59
C LYS A 77 -8.57 -10.36 1.50
N PHE A 78 -8.81 -9.52 0.51
CA PHE A 78 -7.80 -9.15 -0.46
C PHE A 78 -7.55 -7.64 -0.43
N SER A 79 -6.37 -7.24 -0.86
CA SER A 79 -6.10 -5.86 -1.25
C SER A 79 -5.47 -5.84 -2.63
N TYR A 80 -5.90 -4.87 -3.43
CA TYR A 80 -5.29 -4.56 -4.71
C TYR A 80 -4.87 -3.10 -4.69
N GLU A 81 -3.66 -2.84 -5.17
CA GLU A 81 -3.06 -1.52 -5.21
C GLU A 81 -2.47 -1.28 -6.59
N SER A 82 -2.83 -0.17 -7.21
CA SER A 82 -2.28 0.29 -8.48
C SER A 82 -1.60 1.64 -8.27
N ILE A 83 -0.33 1.71 -8.64
CA ILE A 83 0.54 2.88 -8.50
C ILE A 83 0.97 3.29 -9.90
N CYS A 84 0.37 4.35 -10.42
CA CYS A 84 0.72 4.97 -11.70
C CYS A 84 0.85 6.49 -11.47
N PHE A 85 -0.12 7.29 -11.93
CA PHE A 85 -0.21 8.75 -11.70
C PHE A 85 -0.90 9.10 -10.36
N GLY A 86 -0.88 8.17 -9.43
CA GLY A 86 -1.64 8.18 -8.19
C GLY A 86 -1.65 6.80 -7.57
N ILE A 87 -2.13 6.70 -6.33
CA ILE A 87 -2.26 5.44 -5.61
C ILE A 87 -3.75 5.12 -5.51
N GLU A 88 -4.17 4.09 -6.22
CA GLU A 88 -5.51 3.52 -6.09
C GLU A 88 -5.42 2.22 -5.30
N LYS A 89 -6.08 2.19 -4.14
CA LYS A 89 -6.16 1.00 -3.30
C LYS A 89 -7.61 0.57 -3.15
N THR A 90 -7.88 -0.71 -3.38
CA THR A 90 -9.15 -1.36 -3.05
C THR A 90 -8.90 -2.50 -2.08
N LYS A 91 -9.88 -2.74 -1.21
CA LYS A 91 -9.94 -3.91 -0.34
C LYS A 91 -11.31 -4.55 -0.49
N GLY A 92 -11.37 -5.84 -0.27
CA GLY A 92 -12.63 -6.58 -0.23
C GLY A 92 -12.43 -7.99 0.28
N THR A 93 -13.38 -8.85 0.00
CA THR A 93 -13.35 -10.26 0.37
C THR A 93 -13.12 -11.15 -0.85
N TYR A 94 -12.65 -12.37 -0.61
CA TYR A 94 -12.46 -13.34 -1.68
C TYR A 94 -12.86 -14.75 -1.26
N LYS A 95 -13.14 -15.60 -2.25
CA LYS A 95 -13.33 -17.04 -2.07
C LYS A 95 -12.53 -17.79 -3.12
N ILE A 96 -11.88 -18.89 -2.72
CA ILE A 96 -11.13 -19.75 -3.65
C ILE A 96 -11.90 -21.06 -3.83
N ILE A 97 -12.26 -21.37 -5.08
CA ILE A 97 -12.90 -22.64 -5.47
C ILE A 97 -12.12 -23.17 -6.67
N ASP A 98 -11.55 -24.37 -6.56
CA ASP A 98 -10.83 -25.06 -7.64
C ASP A 98 -9.82 -24.16 -8.40
N ARG A 99 -9.02 -23.40 -7.65
CA ARG A 99 -7.99 -22.45 -8.14
C ARG A 99 -8.52 -21.20 -8.82
N ILE A 100 -9.82 -20.94 -8.71
CA ILE A 100 -10.45 -19.67 -9.10
C ILE A 100 -10.67 -18.83 -7.85
N ILE A 101 -10.15 -17.61 -7.86
CA ILE A 101 -10.35 -16.58 -6.85
C ILE A 101 -11.56 -15.75 -7.29
N TYR A 102 -12.64 -15.80 -6.55
CA TYR A 102 -13.79 -14.90 -6.74
C TYR A 102 -13.64 -13.73 -5.79
N PHE A 103 -13.75 -12.51 -6.31
CA PHE A 103 -13.70 -11.29 -5.51
C PHE A 103 -15.12 -10.84 -5.18
N ASP A 104 -15.32 -10.33 -3.97
CA ASP A 104 -16.61 -9.82 -3.50
C ASP A 104 -16.41 -8.65 -2.51
N ASP A 105 -17.45 -7.87 -2.26
CA ASP A 105 -17.44 -6.72 -1.32
C ASP A 105 -16.29 -5.72 -1.57
N TYR A 106 -16.19 -5.17 -2.80
CA TYR A 106 -15.17 -4.20 -3.19
C TYR A 106 -15.73 -3.11 -4.12
N ASP A 107 -15.02 -1.99 -4.22
CA ASP A 107 -15.35 -0.91 -5.16
C ASP A 107 -14.95 -1.29 -6.60
N LYS A 108 -15.95 -1.64 -7.40
CA LYS A 108 -15.79 -2.04 -8.81
C LYS A 108 -15.20 -0.94 -9.70
N ARG A 109 -15.27 0.33 -9.28
CA ARG A 109 -14.69 1.45 -10.04
C ARG A 109 -13.17 1.45 -9.97
N LYS A 110 -12.60 1.02 -8.84
CA LYS A 110 -11.15 0.96 -8.59
C LYS A 110 -10.54 -0.39 -8.94
N PHE A 111 -11.35 -1.44 -8.93
CA PHE A 111 -10.92 -2.80 -9.27
C PHE A 111 -12.01 -3.45 -10.11
N ASN A 112 -11.76 -3.61 -11.40
CA ASN A 112 -12.78 -4.06 -12.35
C ASN A 112 -12.72 -5.58 -12.66
N PHE A 113 -11.93 -6.34 -11.90
CA PHE A 113 -11.78 -7.78 -12.10
C PHE A 113 -12.80 -8.56 -11.27
N ILE A 114 -13.51 -9.49 -11.91
CA ILE A 114 -14.56 -10.30 -11.28
C ILE A 114 -13.97 -11.55 -10.64
N TYR A 115 -13.02 -12.19 -11.32
CA TYR A 115 -12.36 -13.39 -10.82
C TYR A 115 -10.92 -13.49 -11.31
N GLY A 116 -10.10 -14.25 -10.57
CA GLY A 116 -8.73 -14.59 -10.92
C GLY A 116 -8.57 -16.10 -11.07
N LYS A 117 -7.80 -16.57 -12.06
CA LYS A 117 -7.42 -17.98 -12.18
C LYS A 117 -5.96 -18.15 -11.82
N ILE A 118 -5.67 -19.00 -10.85
CA ILE A 118 -4.31 -19.28 -10.39
C ILE A 118 -3.68 -20.30 -11.35
N ASP A 119 -2.65 -19.89 -12.08
CA ASP A 119 -1.81 -20.81 -12.86
C ASP A 119 -0.55 -21.14 -12.05
N LYS A 120 -0.60 -22.29 -11.35
CA LYS A 120 0.54 -22.75 -10.53
C LYS A 120 1.76 -23.10 -11.36
N ASN A 121 1.58 -23.53 -12.61
CA ASN A 121 2.67 -24.00 -13.48
C ASN A 121 3.46 -22.81 -14.02
N LYS A 122 2.75 -21.73 -14.38
CA LYS A 122 3.36 -20.51 -14.91
C LYS A 122 3.65 -19.45 -13.84
N GLY A 123 3.17 -19.65 -12.61
CA GLY A 123 3.50 -18.79 -11.48
C GLY A 123 2.80 -17.43 -11.50
N PHE A 124 1.62 -17.31 -12.10
CA PHE A 124 0.86 -16.06 -12.13
C PHE A 124 -0.62 -16.27 -11.78
N ILE A 125 -1.31 -15.16 -11.50
CA ILE A 125 -2.76 -15.10 -11.40
C ILE A 125 -3.27 -14.34 -12.63
N ALA A 126 -4.15 -14.95 -13.41
CA ALA A 126 -4.82 -14.29 -14.54
C ALA A 126 -6.12 -13.67 -14.05
N LEU A 127 -6.24 -12.35 -14.06
CA LEU A 127 -7.41 -11.60 -13.63
C LEU A 127 -8.32 -11.28 -14.82
N TYR A 128 -9.60 -11.60 -14.68
CA TYR A 128 -10.62 -11.48 -15.74
C TYR A 128 -11.65 -10.43 -15.34
N ARG A 129 -12.01 -9.56 -16.29
CA ARG A 129 -13.05 -8.54 -16.11
C ARG A 129 -14.46 -9.07 -16.41
N SER A 130 -14.56 -10.16 -17.18
CA SER A 130 -15.82 -10.81 -17.51
C SER A 130 -15.59 -12.27 -17.90
N LYS A 131 -16.67 -13.05 -18.04
CA LYS A 131 -16.59 -14.45 -18.53
C LYS A 131 -16.08 -14.57 -19.96
N ASN A 132 -16.27 -13.54 -20.78
CA ASN A 132 -15.87 -13.50 -22.19
C ASN A 132 -14.58 -12.71 -22.42
N ASP A 133 -13.80 -12.48 -21.35
CA ASP A 133 -12.56 -11.71 -21.44
C ASP A 133 -11.46 -12.54 -22.12
N SER A 134 -11.06 -12.10 -23.32
CA SER A 134 -10.03 -12.73 -24.14
C SER A 134 -8.61 -12.26 -23.82
N ASN A 135 -8.45 -11.22 -22.99
CA ASN A 135 -7.14 -10.66 -22.63
C ASN A 135 -7.03 -10.44 -21.11
N PRO A 136 -6.90 -11.52 -20.32
CA PRO A 136 -6.80 -11.41 -18.88
C PRO A 136 -5.49 -10.73 -18.47
N PHE A 137 -5.56 -9.92 -17.42
CA PHE A 137 -4.38 -9.28 -16.86
C PHE A 137 -3.59 -10.29 -16.02
N GLN A 138 -2.37 -10.59 -16.43
CA GLN A 138 -1.52 -11.56 -15.74
C GLN A 138 -0.66 -10.86 -14.70
N ILE A 139 -0.78 -11.29 -13.44
CA ILE A 139 0.02 -10.78 -12.33
C ILE A 139 0.91 -11.90 -11.76
N PRO A 140 2.24 -11.85 -11.93
CA PRO A 140 3.18 -12.83 -11.40
C PRO A 140 3.12 -12.94 -9.87
N ILE A 141 3.19 -14.16 -9.35
CA ILE A 141 3.25 -14.43 -7.91
C ILE A 141 4.72 -14.35 -7.48
N ILE A 142 5.08 -13.33 -6.69
CA ILE A 142 6.45 -13.11 -6.23
C ILE A 142 6.74 -13.88 -4.94
N GLU A 143 5.75 -13.99 -4.05
CA GLU A 143 5.90 -14.76 -2.81
C GLU A 143 4.75 -15.77 -2.66
N LYS A 144 5.12 -17.04 -2.57
CA LYS A 144 4.26 -18.11 -2.06
C LYS A 144 4.79 -18.45 -0.68
N GLN A 145 4.07 -18.06 0.38
CA GLN A 145 4.40 -18.60 1.69
C GLN A 145 3.96 -20.06 1.75
N LYS A 146 4.94 -20.92 2.03
CA LYS A 146 4.87 -22.37 1.97
C LYS A 146 4.22 -22.92 3.23
#